data_AF-A0A937G8Q2-F1
#
_entry.id   AF-A0A937G8Q2-F1
#
_cell.length_a   1.000
_cell.length_b   1.000
_cell.length_c   1.000
_cell.angle_alpha   90.00
_cell.angle_beta   90.00
_cell.angle_gamma   90.00
#
_symmetry.space_group_name_H-M   'P 1'
#
loop_
_entity.id
_entity.type
_entity.pdbx_description
1 polymer ?
#
loop_
_entity_poly.entity_id
_entity_poly.type
_entity_poly.pdbx_seq_one_letter_code
_entity_poly.pdbx_strand_id
1 'polypeptide(L)'
;MTSSSDDRPTQRQISELSLDQLIMLQEADTPPVADRGSGDGGGGDNDDHGGGDDDGIVLPWWMRPINTLALIITVALIAGMVGFMVGDAAADPDPNEVDIGFLQDMRGHHEQAVQMGFIYLTIDDTDPGLRTIARSIIFGQGIEIGRMIQMLRDVGATEANETGVSMTWMGMSADVDDMPGMATDDELLELGNARGVEADQIFVDLMTEHHLGGIEMAAYAAERANLDEVRAMAASMAAAQRGEIAEMLGQLD
;
A
#
# COMPACT_ATOMS: atom_id res chain seq x y z
N MET A 1 -16.08 38.55 36.46
CA MET A 1 -14.85 38.82 35.68
C MET A 1 -13.75 38.10 36.43
N THR A 2 -13.32 36.91 36.01
CA THR A 2 -12.40 36.72 34.88
C THR A 2 -12.68 35.41 34.14
N SER A 3 -12.66 35.50 32.81
CA SER A 3 -12.70 34.38 31.87
C SER A 3 -11.30 33.77 31.82
N SER A 4 -11.16 32.47 32.11
CA SER A 4 -9.94 31.71 31.82
C SER A 4 -10.09 31.14 30.42
N SER A 5 -9.44 31.80 29.45
CA SER A 5 -9.27 31.29 28.09
C SER A 5 -8.26 30.16 28.12
N ASP A 6 -8.74 28.94 27.86
CA ASP A 6 -7.91 27.79 27.50
C ASP A 6 -7.38 28.03 26.08
N ASP A 7 -6.25 28.74 25.99
CA ASP A 7 -5.64 29.13 24.72
C ASP A 7 -4.74 27.99 24.22
N ARG A 8 -5.37 26.93 23.72
CA ARG A 8 -4.66 25.86 23.03
C ARG A 8 -4.33 26.31 21.60
N PRO A 9 -3.05 26.28 21.19
CA PRO A 9 -2.64 26.74 19.87
C PRO A 9 -3.34 25.94 18.77
N THR A 10 -3.75 26.65 17.72
CA THR A 10 -4.41 26.03 16.57
C THR A 10 -3.46 25.10 15.82
N GLN A 11 -3.98 24.09 15.11
CA GLN A 11 -3.20 23.11 14.33
C GLN A 11 -2.14 23.75 13.39
N ARG A 12 -2.39 24.97 12.88
CA ARG A 12 -1.42 25.72 12.06
C ARG A 12 -0.21 26.27 12.82
N GLN A 13 -0.31 26.48 14.14
CA GLN A 13 0.80 26.97 14.97
C GLN A 13 1.72 25.84 15.44
N ILE A 14 1.26 24.59 15.41
CA ILE A 14 2.04 23.41 15.83
C ILE A 14 3.05 23.02 14.75
N SER A 15 2.74 23.27 13.47
CA SER A 15 3.63 22.95 12.34
C SER A 15 4.83 23.87 12.18
N GLU A 16 4.91 24.98 12.92
CA GLU A 16 6.01 25.94 12.88
C GLU A 16 6.96 25.87 14.09
N LEU A 17 6.73 24.93 15.02
CA LEU A 17 7.56 24.77 16.22
C LEU A 17 8.82 23.95 15.93
N SER A 18 9.94 24.34 16.53
CA SER A 18 11.17 23.55 16.46
C SER A 18 11.03 22.24 17.24
N LEU A 19 11.84 21.23 16.90
CA LEU A 19 11.82 19.92 17.54
C LEU A 19 12.02 20.02 19.08
N ASP A 20 12.85 20.95 19.53
CA ASP A 20 13.08 21.20 20.96
C ASP A 20 11.86 21.80 21.66
N GLN A 21 11.07 22.61 20.94
CA GLN A 21 9.83 23.18 21.48
C GLN A 21 8.70 22.15 21.56
N LEU A 22 8.67 21.18 20.62
CA LEU A 22 7.74 20.05 20.65
C LEU A 22 8.01 19.12 21.84
N ILE A 23 9.29 18.87 22.17
CA ILE A 23 9.67 18.03 23.31
C ILE A 23 9.25 18.67 24.65
N MET A 24 9.42 19.99 24.79
CA MET A 24 9.00 20.72 26.00
C MET A 24 7.50 20.70 26.25
N LEU A 25 6.66 20.61 25.20
CA LEU A 25 5.21 20.49 25.34
C LEU A 25 4.77 19.10 25.85
N GLN A 26 5.60 18.08 25.67
CA GLN A 26 5.29 16.71 26.09
C GLN A 26 5.63 16.47 27.58
N GLU A 27 6.57 17.22 28.16
CA GLU A 27 6.94 17.09 29.58
C GLU A 27 5.97 17.80 30.54
N ALA A 28 5.20 18.78 30.04
CA ALA A 28 4.27 19.57 30.85
C ALA A 28 3.04 18.78 31.37
N ASP A 29 2.83 17.55 30.90
CA ASP A 29 1.65 16.71 31.24
C ASP A 29 1.97 15.55 32.22
N THR A 30 3.15 15.58 32.86
CA THR A 30 3.48 14.61 33.91
C THR A 30 3.19 15.18 35.31
N PRO A 31 2.26 14.60 36.09
CA PRO A 31 1.97 15.09 37.43
C PRO A 31 3.14 14.80 38.40
N PRO A 32 3.41 15.69 39.37
CA PRO A 32 4.58 15.55 40.24
C PRO A 32 4.38 14.46 41.29
N VAL A 33 5.43 13.64 41.49
CA VAL A 33 5.53 12.69 42.60
C VAL A 33 5.62 13.49 43.92
N ALA A 34 4.62 13.32 44.78
CA ALA A 34 4.57 13.96 46.08
C ALA A 34 5.55 13.31 47.07
N ASP A 35 6.53 14.10 47.48
CA ASP A 35 7.35 13.90 48.69
C ASP A 35 6.51 14.24 49.94
N ARG A 36 6.48 13.33 50.93
CA ARG A 36 6.04 13.62 52.30
C ARG A 36 6.81 12.80 53.31
N GLY A 37 7.82 13.44 53.91
CA GLY A 37 8.34 13.11 55.22
C GLY A 37 7.62 13.84 56.37
N SER A 38 7.38 13.07 57.44
CA SER A 38 7.59 13.39 58.88
C SER A 38 6.65 14.32 59.67
N GLY A 39 6.24 13.83 60.86
CA GLY A 39 5.79 14.58 62.06
C GLY A 39 4.51 14.01 62.71
N ASP A 40 4.58 13.03 63.62
CA ASP A 40 4.75 13.12 65.09
C ASP A 40 3.43 13.35 65.88
N GLY A 41 3.24 12.55 66.96
CA GLY A 41 2.28 12.87 68.03
C GLY A 41 1.47 11.71 68.65
N GLY A 42 2.09 10.91 69.51
CA GLY A 42 1.55 10.62 70.86
C GLY A 42 0.64 9.40 71.11
N GLY A 43 1.15 8.49 71.96
CA GLY A 43 0.39 8.02 73.13
C GLY A 43 0.02 6.54 73.25
N GLY A 44 0.86 5.78 73.99
CA GLY A 44 0.39 4.95 75.12
C GLY A 44 -0.08 3.51 74.88
N ASP A 45 0.80 2.60 75.33
CA ASP A 45 0.51 1.43 76.17
C ASP A 45 0.20 0.04 75.55
N ASN A 46 1.21 -0.81 75.79
CA ASN A 46 1.20 -2.19 76.32
C ASN A 46 1.12 -3.40 75.37
N ASP A 47 2.27 -4.09 75.36
CA ASP A 47 2.47 -5.52 75.62
C ASP A 47 1.72 -6.54 74.75
N ASP A 48 2.43 -7.30 73.91
CA ASP A 48 2.70 -8.72 74.23
C ASP A 48 3.73 -9.34 73.25
N HIS A 49 4.49 -10.29 73.77
CA HIS A 49 5.54 -11.05 73.09
C HIS A 49 5.00 -12.00 72.02
N GLY A 50 5.72 -12.13 70.90
CA GLY A 50 5.49 -13.21 69.95
C GLY A 50 6.45 -13.18 68.76
N GLY A 51 7.59 -13.85 68.90
CA GLY A 51 8.55 -14.06 67.82
C GLY A 51 7.97 -14.91 66.68
N GLY A 52 8.34 -14.54 65.46
CA GLY A 52 8.05 -15.26 64.23
C GLY A 52 8.82 -14.62 63.10
N ASP A 53 10.06 -15.06 62.91
CA ASP A 53 10.86 -14.77 61.72
C ASP A 53 10.16 -15.43 60.52
N ASP A 54 9.29 -14.69 59.84
CA ASP A 54 8.80 -15.08 58.50
C ASP A 54 9.85 -14.64 57.49
N ASP A 55 10.94 -15.41 57.40
CA ASP A 55 11.86 -15.40 56.27
C ASP A 55 11.12 -15.99 55.05
N GLY A 56 10.09 -15.26 54.58
CA GLY A 56 9.31 -15.63 53.42
C GLY A 56 10.24 -15.74 52.22
N ILE A 57 10.37 -16.95 51.65
CA ILE A 57 11.18 -17.20 50.46
C ILE A 57 10.73 -16.23 49.36
N VAL A 58 11.55 -15.21 49.10
CA VAL A 58 11.32 -14.27 48.00
C VAL A 58 11.66 -15.00 46.71
N LEU A 59 10.65 -15.67 46.15
CA LEU A 59 10.79 -16.27 44.84
C LEU A 59 11.13 -15.17 43.83
N PRO A 60 12.09 -15.43 42.91
CA PRO A 60 12.32 -14.57 41.77
C PRO A 60 10.98 -14.20 41.11
N TRP A 61 10.85 -12.98 40.62
CA TRP A 61 9.56 -12.47 40.11
C TRP A 61 8.91 -13.40 39.07
N TRP A 62 9.70 -14.13 38.28
CA TRP A 62 9.25 -15.08 37.26
C TRP A 62 8.80 -16.45 37.82
N MET A 63 9.16 -16.78 39.06
CA MET A 63 8.75 -18.00 39.80
C MET A 63 7.49 -17.78 40.66
N ARG A 64 6.92 -16.57 40.66
CA ARG A 64 5.59 -16.35 41.25
C ARG A 64 4.55 -17.09 40.41
N PRO A 65 3.63 -17.87 41.00
CA PRO A 65 2.75 -18.77 40.27
C PRO A 65 1.92 -18.07 39.19
N ILE A 66 1.49 -16.83 39.44
CA ILE A 66 0.76 -15.99 38.48
C ILE A 66 1.65 -15.59 37.29
N ASN A 67 2.92 -15.24 37.54
CA ASN A 67 3.84 -14.81 36.49
C ASN A 67 4.33 -16.00 35.66
N THR A 68 4.52 -17.17 36.29
CA THR A 68 4.83 -18.41 35.58
C THR A 68 3.67 -18.84 34.68
N LEU A 69 2.43 -18.75 35.17
CA LEU A 69 1.23 -19.03 34.36
C LEU A 69 1.12 -18.06 33.17
N ALA A 70 1.33 -16.76 33.40
CA ALA A 70 1.33 -15.75 32.34
C ALA A 70 2.42 -16.01 31.29
N LEU A 71 3.63 -16.42 31.72
CA LEU A 71 4.73 -16.74 30.81
C LEU A 71 4.44 -17.98 29.96
N ILE A 72 3.81 -19.00 30.53
CA ILE A 72 3.38 -20.20 29.79
C ILE A 72 2.33 -19.85 28.74
N ILE A 73 1.34 -19.03 29.08
CA ILE A 73 0.29 -18.59 28.15
C ILE A 73 0.90 -17.79 27.00
N THR A 74 1.79 -16.84 27.30
CA THR A 74 2.47 -16.04 26.28
C THR A 74 3.30 -16.91 25.34
N VAL A 75 4.06 -17.87 25.86
CA VAL A 75 4.84 -18.80 25.04
C VAL A 75 3.92 -19.68 24.19
N ALA A 76 2.79 -20.15 24.72
CA ALA A 76 1.81 -20.93 23.97
C ALA A 76 1.13 -20.11 22.86
N LEU A 77 0.84 -18.83 23.10
CA LEU A 77 0.31 -17.92 22.08
C LEU A 77 1.33 -17.62 20.99
N ILE A 78 2.60 -17.40 21.35
CA ILE A 78 3.68 -17.21 20.38
C ILE A 78 3.90 -18.50 19.57
N ALA A 79 3.93 -19.66 20.22
CA ALA A 79 4.07 -20.94 19.54
C ALA A 79 2.87 -21.26 18.64
N GLY A 80 1.65 -20.89 19.06
CA GLY A 80 0.44 -21.00 18.25
C GLY A 80 0.46 -20.06 17.05
N MET A 81 0.94 -18.83 17.22
CA MET A 81 1.12 -17.85 16.15
C MET A 81 2.19 -18.30 15.14
N VAL A 82 3.34 -18.77 15.62
CA VAL A 82 4.40 -19.33 14.77
C VAL A 82 3.92 -20.59 14.07
N GLY A 83 3.23 -21.48 14.79
CA GLY A 83 2.65 -22.69 14.21
C GLY A 83 1.57 -22.40 13.17
N PHE A 84 0.79 -21.34 13.34
CA PHE A 84 -0.17 -20.86 12.35
C PHE A 84 0.54 -20.25 11.14
N MET A 85 1.53 -19.36 11.33
CA MET A 85 2.30 -18.79 10.21
C MET A 85 3.07 -19.84 9.41
N VAL A 86 3.57 -20.89 10.06
CA VAL A 86 4.26 -22.00 9.41
C VAL A 86 3.28 -23.03 8.83
N GLY A 87 2.09 -23.19 9.42
CA GLY A 87 1.09 -24.18 9.02
C GLY A 87 0.10 -23.69 7.96
N ASP A 88 -0.16 -22.38 7.90
CA ASP A 88 -0.96 -21.70 6.87
C ASP A 88 -0.14 -21.41 5.60
N ALA A 89 1.17 -21.68 5.65
CA ALA A 89 1.98 -21.94 4.46
C ALA A 89 1.61 -23.31 3.83
N ALA A 90 0.31 -23.55 3.65
CA ALA A 90 -0.14 -24.38 2.54
C ALA A 90 0.52 -23.76 1.32
N ALA A 91 1.58 -24.42 0.82
CA ALA A 91 2.52 -23.85 -0.13
C ALA A 91 1.75 -23.09 -1.22
N ASP A 92 2.01 -21.79 -1.34
CA ASP A 92 1.48 -21.01 -2.45
C ASP A 92 1.73 -21.80 -3.73
N PRO A 93 0.72 -21.95 -4.59
CA PRO A 93 0.86 -22.78 -5.76
C PRO A 93 1.99 -22.21 -6.63
N ASP A 94 2.85 -23.07 -7.18
CA ASP A 94 3.94 -22.62 -8.06
C ASP A 94 3.34 -21.78 -9.22
N PRO A 95 3.96 -20.64 -9.60
CA PRO A 95 3.45 -19.83 -10.70
C PRO A 95 3.43 -20.63 -12.01
N ASN A 96 2.40 -20.43 -12.82
CA ASN A 96 2.33 -20.94 -14.18
C ASN A 96 2.81 -19.89 -15.20
N GLU A 97 2.78 -20.24 -16.49
CA GLU A 97 3.18 -19.34 -17.57
C GLU A 97 2.32 -18.08 -17.68
N VAL A 98 1.04 -18.16 -17.29
CA VAL A 98 0.11 -17.02 -17.26
C VAL A 98 0.49 -16.07 -16.14
N ASP A 99 0.85 -16.56 -14.96
CA ASP A 99 1.29 -15.70 -13.86
C ASP A 99 2.49 -14.83 -14.27
N ILE A 100 3.51 -15.44 -14.87
CA ILE A 100 4.75 -14.73 -15.23
C ILE A 100 4.53 -13.87 -16.47
N GLY A 101 3.96 -14.45 -17.53
CA GLY A 101 3.78 -13.79 -18.82
C GLY A 101 2.86 -12.59 -18.74
N PHE A 102 1.73 -12.70 -18.03
CA PHE A 102 0.81 -11.58 -17.82
C PHE A 102 1.49 -10.42 -17.10
N LEU A 103 2.19 -10.70 -15.99
CA LEU A 103 2.85 -9.64 -15.21
C LEU A 103 3.94 -8.93 -16.02
N GLN A 104 4.69 -9.66 -16.85
CA GLN A 104 5.72 -9.05 -17.69
C GLN A 104 5.14 -8.22 -18.83
N ASP A 105 4.16 -8.77 -19.55
CA ASP A 105 3.58 -8.13 -20.72
C ASP A 105 2.68 -6.95 -20.32
N MET A 106 1.82 -7.11 -19.30
CA MET A 106 0.99 -6.02 -18.77
C MET A 106 1.82 -4.90 -18.16
N ARG A 107 3.04 -5.17 -17.65
CA ARG A 107 3.96 -4.11 -17.21
C ARG A 107 4.37 -3.21 -18.36
N GLY A 108 4.79 -3.79 -19.49
CA GLY A 108 5.16 -3.03 -20.69
C GLY A 108 3.96 -2.26 -21.27
N HIS A 109 2.78 -2.88 -21.26
CA HIS A 109 1.52 -2.25 -21.65
C HIS A 109 1.22 -1.01 -20.78
N HIS A 110 1.30 -1.15 -19.46
CA HIS A 110 1.10 -0.03 -18.54
C HIS A 110 2.15 1.08 -18.67
N GLU A 111 3.41 0.73 -18.97
CA GLU A 111 4.46 1.73 -19.22
C GLU A 111 4.08 2.67 -20.38
N GLN A 112 3.44 2.15 -21.44
CA GLN A 112 2.99 2.96 -22.57
C GLN A 112 1.78 3.84 -22.21
N ALA A 113 0.81 3.35 -21.44
CA ALA A 113 -0.29 4.18 -20.96
C ALA A 113 0.20 5.35 -20.08
N VAL A 114 1.17 5.10 -19.19
CA VAL A 114 1.83 6.15 -18.41
C VAL A 114 2.54 7.16 -19.34
N GLN A 115 3.22 6.67 -20.38
CA GLN A 115 3.86 7.52 -21.38
C GLN A 115 2.86 8.41 -22.13
N MET A 116 1.77 7.84 -22.65
CA MET A 116 0.69 8.59 -23.32
C MET A 116 0.11 9.67 -22.41
N GLY A 117 -0.14 9.34 -21.13
CA GLY A 117 -0.58 10.30 -20.14
C GLY A 117 0.40 11.46 -19.97
N PHE A 118 1.71 11.19 -19.88
CA PHE A 118 2.71 12.25 -19.78
C PHE A 118 2.78 13.11 -21.03
N ILE A 119 2.73 12.52 -22.23
CA ILE A 119 2.72 13.23 -23.51
C ILE A 119 1.54 14.21 -23.53
N TYR A 120 0.33 13.71 -23.27
CA TYR A 120 -0.89 14.53 -23.25
C TYR A 120 -0.82 15.68 -22.24
N LEU A 121 -0.27 15.45 -21.04
CA LEU A 121 -0.11 16.50 -20.02
C LEU A 121 0.87 17.61 -20.41
N THR A 122 1.73 17.42 -21.43
CA THR A 122 2.59 18.50 -21.97
C THR A 122 1.86 19.46 -22.90
N ILE A 123 0.64 19.14 -23.32
CA ILE A 123 -0.10 19.89 -24.33
C ILE A 123 -0.97 20.95 -23.64
N ASP A 124 -0.81 22.19 -24.06
CA ASP A 124 -1.60 23.34 -23.58
C ASP A 124 -3.02 23.33 -24.20
N ASP A 125 -3.93 24.10 -23.57
CA ASP A 125 -5.31 24.32 -24.04
C ASP A 125 -6.16 23.04 -24.23
N THR A 126 -5.87 22.00 -23.45
CA THR A 126 -6.59 20.71 -23.38
C THR A 126 -7.66 20.67 -22.28
N ASP A 127 -8.63 19.76 -22.38
CA ASP A 127 -9.74 19.67 -21.43
C ASP A 127 -9.28 19.38 -19.97
N PRO A 128 -9.67 20.21 -18.98
CA PRO A 128 -9.26 20.02 -17.58
C PRO A 128 -9.71 18.70 -16.93
N GLY A 129 -10.85 18.15 -17.37
CA GLY A 129 -11.38 16.86 -16.94
C GLY A 129 -10.51 15.72 -17.45
N LEU A 130 -10.23 15.68 -18.75
CA LEU A 130 -9.29 14.72 -19.35
C LEU A 130 -7.88 14.83 -18.74
N ARG A 131 -7.39 16.03 -18.44
CA ARG A 131 -6.11 16.20 -17.72
C ARG A 131 -6.14 15.59 -16.32
N THR A 132 -7.30 15.53 -15.67
CA THR A 132 -7.46 14.89 -14.37
C THR A 132 -7.49 13.36 -14.51
N ILE A 133 -8.15 12.86 -15.55
CA ILE A 133 -8.16 11.43 -15.87
C ILE A 133 -6.74 10.96 -16.25
N ALA A 134 -6.02 11.66 -17.12
CA ALA A 134 -4.64 11.33 -17.49
C ALA A 134 -3.70 11.25 -16.28
N ARG A 135 -3.82 12.19 -15.32
CA ARG A 135 -3.07 12.11 -14.05
C ARG A 135 -3.44 10.87 -13.25
N SER A 136 -4.73 10.52 -13.21
CA SER A 136 -5.21 9.35 -12.47
C SER A 136 -4.69 8.04 -13.08
N ILE A 137 -4.69 7.93 -14.41
CA ILE A 137 -4.09 6.80 -15.15
C ILE A 137 -2.59 6.68 -14.82
N ILE A 138 -1.83 7.79 -14.90
CA ILE A 138 -0.39 7.80 -14.57
C ILE A 138 -0.14 7.25 -13.16
N PHE A 139 -0.91 7.71 -12.17
CA PHE A 139 -0.74 7.27 -10.78
C PHE A 139 -1.20 5.81 -10.57
N GLY A 140 -2.39 5.46 -11.08
CA GLY A 140 -2.97 4.13 -10.93
C GLY A 140 -2.09 3.06 -11.56
N GLN A 141 -1.79 3.22 -12.86
CA GLN A 141 -0.97 2.27 -13.59
C GLN A 141 0.49 2.25 -13.12
N GLY A 142 1.03 3.39 -12.67
CA GLY A 142 2.34 3.44 -12.02
C GLY A 142 2.45 2.60 -10.74
N ILE A 143 1.40 2.60 -9.91
CA ILE A 143 1.31 1.73 -8.72
C ILE A 143 1.23 0.26 -9.14
N GLU A 144 0.42 -0.05 -10.15
CA GLU A 144 0.26 -1.41 -10.66
C GLU A 144 1.56 -1.96 -11.26
N ILE A 145 2.33 -1.17 -12.00
CA ILE A 145 3.69 -1.53 -12.46
C ILE A 145 4.56 -1.96 -11.28
N GLY A 146 4.60 -1.17 -10.21
CA GLY A 146 5.39 -1.48 -9.01
C GLY A 146 4.95 -2.79 -8.34
N ARG A 147 3.65 -3.06 -8.30
CA ARG A 147 3.11 -4.30 -7.75
C ARG A 147 3.44 -5.50 -8.64
N MET A 148 3.33 -5.40 -9.97
CA MET A 148 3.73 -6.48 -10.89
C MET A 148 5.21 -6.83 -10.75
N ILE A 149 6.08 -5.83 -10.65
CA ILE A 149 7.52 -6.02 -10.39
C ILE A 149 7.73 -6.79 -9.08
N GLN A 150 7.01 -6.41 -8.02
CA GLN A 150 7.15 -7.08 -6.73
C GLN A 150 6.71 -8.55 -6.80
N MET A 151 5.56 -8.84 -7.41
CA MET A 151 5.09 -10.22 -7.58
C MET A 151 6.06 -11.07 -8.41
N LEU A 152 6.65 -10.51 -9.47
CA LEU A 152 7.69 -11.20 -10.25
C LEU A 152 8.93 -11.52 -9.42
N ARG A 153 9.36 -10.59 -8.56
CA ARG A 153 10.48 -10.80 -7.62
C ARG A 153 10.18 -11.88 -6.59
N ASP A 154 8.96 -11.90 -6.06
CA ASP A 154 8.54 -12.85 -5.02
C ASP A 154 8.62 -14.30 -5.52
N VAL A 155 8.37 -14.52 -6.81
CA VAL A 155 8.50 -15.83 -7.46
C VAL A 155 9.85 -16.07 -8.14
N GLY A 156 10.79 -15.12 -8.04
CA GLY A 156 12.12 -15.22 -8.63
C GLY A 156 12.16 -15.15 -10.17
N ALA A 157 11.12 -14.60 -10.80
CA ALA A 157 11.07 -14.38 -12.25
C ALA A 157 11.79 -13.08 -12.65
N THR A 158 12.14 -12.96 -13.94
CA THR A 158 12.67 -11.69 -14.47
C THR A 158 11.57 -10.63 -14.44
N GLU A 159 11.94 -9.40 -14.10
CA GLU A 159 10.97 -8.30 -13.98
C GLU A 159 10.36 -7.94 -15.34
N ALA A 160 11.12 -8.13 -16.43
CA ALA A 160 10.74 -7.83 -17.81
C ALA A 160 10.70 -9.07 -18.68
N ASN A 161 9.92 -8.99 -19.76
CA ASN A 161 10.04 -9.86 -20.91
C ASN A 161 11.29 -9.46 -21.71
N GLU A 162 12.36 -10.23 -21.61
CA GLU A 162 13.63 -9.99 -22.34
C GLU A 162 13.71 -10.76 -23.67
N THR A 163 12.67 -11.51 -24.02
CA THR A 163 12.69 -12.41 -25.18
C THR A 163 12.36 -11.69 -26.49
N GLY A 164 11.74 -10.52 -26.42
CA GLY A 164 11.22 -9.77 -27.56
C GLY A 164 9.88 -10.29 -28.10
N VAL A 165 9.34 -11.38 -27.55
CA VAL A 165 8.06 -11.96 -27.97
C VAL A 165 7.08 -11.93 -26.80
N SER A 166 5.94 -11.29 -26.99
CA SER A 166 4.84 -11.15 -26.02
C SER A 166 3.71 -12.14 -26.28
N MET A 167 2.77 -12.23 -25.35
CA MET A 167 1.47 -12.92 -25.46
C MET A 167 1.53 -14.44 -25.60
N THR A 168 2.70 -15.05 -25.43
CA THR A 168 2.91 -16.52 -25.50
C THR A 168 2.05 -17.28 -24.50
N TRP A 169 1.83 -16.71 -23.32
CA TRP A 169 0.97 -17.22 -22.26
C TRP A 169 -0.54 -17.22 -22.61
N MET A 170 -0.94 -16.48 -23.65
CA MET A 170 -2.29 -16.51 -24.23
C MET A 170 -2.41 -17.45 -25.45
N GLY A 171 -1.34 -18.18 -25.78
CA GLY A 171 -1.31 -19.07 -26.96
C GLY A 171 -1.19 -18.33 -28.29
N MET A 172 -0.78 -17.06 -28.25
CA MET A 172 -0.48 -16.24 -29.43
C MET A 172 0.95 -15.70 -29.33
N SER A 173 1.43 -15.01 -30.35
CA SER A 173 2.76 -14.40 -30.31
C SER A 173 2.70 -13.08 -31.06
N ALA A 174 3.20 -12.03 -30.41
CA ALA A 174 3.36 -10.70 -30.97
C ALA A 174 4.75 -10.18 -30.60
N ASP A 175 5.24 -9.18 -31.32
CA ASP A 175 6.36 -8.39 -30.80
C ASP A 175 5.88 -7.63 -29.54
N VAL A 176 6.81 -7.26 -28.66
CA VAL A 176 6.46 -6.56 -27.41
C VAL A 176 5.74 -5.23 -27.65
N ASP A 177 5.99 -4.58 -28.78
CA ASP A 177 5.36 -3.31 -29.16
C ASP A 177 4.00 -3.51 -29.84
N ASP A 178 3.65 -4.74 -30.22
CA ASP A 178 2.44 -5.11 -30.96
C ASP A 178 1.41 -5.85 -30.08
N MET A 179 1.48 -5.68 -28.76
CA MET A 179 0.45 -6.20 -27.86
C MET A 179 -0.92 -5.55 -28.15
N PRO A 180 -2.05 -6.23 -27.86
CA PRO A 180 -3.37 -5.70 -28.13
C PRO A 180 -3.56 -4.27 -27.57
N GLY A 181 -3.96 -3.34 -28.44
CA GLY A 181 -4.25 -1.95 -28.08
C GLY A 181 -3.02 -1.04 -27.87
N MET A 182 -1.79 -1.54 -28.05
CA MET A 182 -0.61 -0.68 -28.02
C MET A 182 -0.70 0.38 -29.12
N ALA A 183 -0.41 1.63 -28.77
CA ALA A 183 -0.21 2.70 -29.73
C ALA A 183 1.13 2.51 -30.45
N THR A 184 1.14 2.74 -31.74
CA THR A 184 2.35 2.75 -32.56
C THR A 184 3.18 4.02 -32.29
N ASP A 185 4.47 3.97 -32.63
CA ASP A 185 5.35 5.15 -32.56
C ASP A 185 4.79 6.36 -33.32
N ASP A 186 4.18 6.13 -34.49
CA ASP A 186 3.59 7.18 -35.31
C ASP A 186 2.36 7.82 -34.62
N GLU A 187 1.52 7.02 -33.94
CA GLU A 187 0.37 7.52 -33.16
C GLU A 187 0.81 8.29 -31.92
N LEU A 188 1.87 7.83 -31.22
CA LEU A 188 2.46 8.57 -30.10
C LEU A 188 3.04 9.92 -30.56
N LEU A 189 3.67 9.95 -31.75
CA LEU A 189 4.13 11.18 -32.37
C LEU A 189 2.98 12.09 -32.79
N GLU A 190 1.89 11.53 -33.31
CA GLU A 190 0.68 12.28 -33.64
C GLU A 190 0.10 12.96 -32.41
N LEU A 191 -0.09 12.22 -31.31
CA LEU A 191 -0.54 12.76 -30.03
C LEU A 191 0.38 13.90 -29.54
N GLY A 192 1.70 13.72 -29.58
CA GLY A 192 2.66 14.76 -29.14
C GLY A 192 2.65 16.03 -30.00
N ASN A 193 2.23 15.93 -31.26
CA ASN A 193 2.14 17.05 -32.19
C ASN A 193 0.76 17.73 -32.20
N ALA A 194 -0.28 17.05 -31.71
CA ALA A 194 -1.64 17.55 -31.62
C ALA A 194 -1.77 18.72 -30.62
N ARG A 195 -2.83 19.51 -30.74
CA ARG A 195 -3.08 20.69 -29.89
C ARG A 195 -4.55 20.80 -29.50
N GLY A 196 -4.80 21.25 -28.26
CA GLY A 196 -6.15 21.47 -27.73
C GLY A 196 -7.10 20.30 -27.98
N VAL A 197 -8.29 20.59 -28.50
CA VAL A 197 -9.35 19.58 -28.75
C VAL A 197 -8.92 18.43 -29.65
N GLU A 198 -8.00 18.63 -30.59
CA GLU A 198 -7.46 17.55 -31.41
C GLU A 198 -6.65 16.56 -30.56
N ALA A 199 -5.84 17.07 -29.62
CA ALA A 199 -5.10 16.24 -28.68
C ALA A 199 -6.04 15.51 -27.71
N ASP A 200 -7.12 16.15 -27.28
CA ASP A 200 -8.16 15.53 -26.44
C ASP A 200 -8.75 14.30 -27.14
N GLN A 201 -9.13 14.44 -28.42
CA GLN A 201 -9.70 13.34 -29.19
C GLN A 201 -8.69 12.20 -29.40
N ILE A 202 -7.47 12.52 -29.84
CA ILE A 202 -6.43 11.50 -30.06
C ILE A 202 -6.09 10.77 -28.77
N PHE A 203 -5.95 11.48 -27.64
CA PHE A 203 -5.68 10.86 -26.35
C PHE A 203 -6.78 9.88 -25.94
N VAL A 204 -8.05 10.30 -26.07
CA VAL A 204 -9.19 9.43 -25.71
C VAL A 204 -9.28 8.22 -26.63
N ASP A 205 -9.08 8.39 -27.93
CA ASP A 205 -9.13 7.29 -28.90
C ASP A 205 -8.03 6.25 -28.59
N LEU A 206 -6.77 6.70 -28.50
CA LEU A 206 -5.64 5.82 -28.21
C LEU A 206 -5.78 5.13 -26.85
N MET A 207 -6.10 5.88 -25.79
CA MET A 207 -6.21 5.31 -24.45
C MET A 207 -7.42 4.35 -24.34
N THR A 208 -8.49 4.59 -25.10
CA THR A 208 -9.62 3.67 -25.17
C THR A 208 -9.23 2.34 -25.82
N GLU A 209 -8.56 2.38 -26.98
CA GLU A 209 -8.08 1.16 -27.65
C GLU A 209 -7.07 0.41 -26.78
N HIS A 210 -6.16 1.14 -26.15
CA HIS A 210 -5.20 0.60 -25.19
C HIS A 210 -5.91 -0.11 -24.04
N HIS A 211 -6.86 0.53 -23.36
CA HIS A 211 -7.61 -0.11 -22.27
C HIS A 211 -8.44 -1.31 -22.74
N LEU A 212 -9.00 -1.29 -23.95
CA LEU A 212 -9.71 -2.46 -24.50
C LEU A 212 -8.78 -3.67 -24.65
N GLY A 213 -7.57 -3.46 -25.16
CA GLY A 213 -6.53 -4.48 -25.21
C GLY A 213 -6.12 -4.97 -23.82
N GLY A 214 -5.85 -4.05 -22.89
CA GLY A 214 -5.51 -4.39 -21.50
C GLY A 214 -6.58 -5.20 -20.78
N ILE A 215 -7.86 -4.88 -21.01
CA ILE A 215 -9.00 -5.64 -20.48
C ILE A 215 -9.02 -7.08 -21.01
N GLU A 216 -8.68 -7.30 -22.29
CA GLU A 216 -8.61 -8.65 -22.87
C GLU A 216 -7.53 -9.50 -22.18
N MET A 217 -6.32 -8.94 -22.05
CA MET A 217 -5.21 -9.62 -21.38
C MET A 217 -5.54 -9.91 -19.91
N ALA A 218 -6.08 -8.93 -19.20
CA ALA A 218 -6.45 -9.04 -17.79
C ALA A 218 -7.59 -10.05 -17.56
N ALA A 219 -8.59 -10.09 -18.45
CA ALA A 219 -9.66 -11.08 -18.35
C ALA A 219 -9.14 -12.51 -18.52
N TYR A 220 -8.19 -12.73 -19.43
CA TYR A 220 -7.57 -14.05 -19.59
C TYR A 220 -6.78 -14.47 -18.35
N ALA A 221 -5.97 -13.56 -17.80
CA ALA A 221 -5.18 -13.82 -16.60
C ALA A 221 -6.06 -14.08 -15.37
N ALA A 222 -7.14 -13.33 -15.18
CA ALA A 222 -8.09 -13.55 -14.08
C ALA A 222 -8.69 -14.97 -14.09
N GLU A 223 -8.88 -15.56 -15.28
CA GLU A 223 -9.42 -16.91 -15.46
C GLU A 223 -8.35 -18.00 -15.30
N ARG A 224 -7.10 -17.77 -15.75
CA ARG A 224 -6.11 -18.83 -16.00
C ARG A 224 -4.81 -18.75 -15.19
N ALA A 225 -4.55 -17.63 -14.51
CA ALA A 225 -3.40 -17.51 -13.62
C ALA A 225 -3.54 -18.49 -12.43
N ASN A 226 -2.42 -19.00 -11.91
CA ASN A 226 -2.43 -19.97 -10.82
C ASN A 226 -2.40 -19.29 -9.44
N LEU A 227 -1.75 -18.13 -9.36
CA LEU A 227 -1.66 -17.33 -8.13
C LEU A 227 -2.94 -16.51 -7.95
N ASP A 228 -3.60 -16.69 -6.80
CA ASP A 228 -4.83 -15.94 -6.49
C ASP A 228 -4.60 -14.42 -6.47
N GLU A 229 -3.40 -13.98 -6.09
CA GLU A 229 -3.05 -12.55 -6.13
C GLU A 229 -3.04 -12.00 -7.57
N VAL A 230 -2.46 -12.75 -8.53
CA VAL A 230 -2.43 -12.35 -9.94
C VAL A 230 -3.85 -12.30 -10.50
N ARG A 231 -4.68 -13.31 -10.19
CA ARG A 231 -6.08 -13.34 -10.63
C ARG A 231 -6.87 -12.15 -10.09
N ALA A 232 -6.69 -11.84 -8.82
CA ALA A 232 -7.37 -10.71 -8.17
C ALA A 232 -6.94 -9.37 -8.76
N MET A 233 -5.64 -9.17 -8.99
CA MET A 233 -5.11 -7.96 -9.62
C MET A 233 -5.65 -7.80 -11.04
N ALA A 234 -5.60 -8.85 -11.85
CA ALA A 234 -6.09 -8.81 -13.23
C ALA A 234 -7.59 -8.47 -13.29
N ALA A 235 -8.40 -9.06 -12.41
CA ALA A 235 -9.82 -8.72 -12.30
C ALA A 235 -10.04 -7.25 -11.90
N SER A 236 -9.25 -6.70 -10.96
CA SER A 236 -9.35 -5.29 -10.58
C SER A 236 -8.92 -4.34 -11.70
N MET A 237 -7.85 -4.66 -12.44
CA MET A 237 -7.40 -3.89 -13.60
C MET A 237 -8.48 -3.80 -14.67
N ALA A 238 -9.07 -4.94 -15.03
CA ALA A 238 -10.13 -4.97 -16.04
C ALA A 238 -11.37 -4.17 -15.60
N ALA A 239 -11.65 -4.08 -14.29
CA ALA A 239 -12.74 -3.25 -13.77
C ALA A 239 -12.38 -1.75 -13.81
N ALA A 240 -11.17 -1.39 -13.39
CA ALA A 240 -10.66 -0.02 -13.40
C ALA A 240 -10.63 0.55 -14.83
N GLN A 241 -10.02 -0.16 -15.78
CA GLN A 241 -9.90 0.26 -17.18
C GLN A 241 -11.26 0.48 -17.85
N ARG A 242 -12.30 -0.32 -17.52
CA ARG A 242 -13.68 -0.06 -18.00
C ARG A 242 -14.25 1.24 -17.45
N GLY A 243 -13.96 1.56 -16.19
CA GLY A 243 -14.34 2.82 -15.56
C GLY A 243 -13.64 4.00 -16.24
N GLU A 244 -12.33 3.89 -16.46
CA GLU A 244 -11.51 4.91 -17.11
C GLU A 244 -11.99 5.19 -18.55
N ILE A 245 -12.32 4.17 -19.34
CA ILE A 245 -12.96 4.34 -20.67
C ILE A 245 -14.25 5.17 -20.55
N ALA A 246 -15.14 4.81 -19.62
CA ALA A 246 -16.41 5.50 -19.46
C ALA A 246 -16.22 6.96 -19.02
N GLU A 247 -15.26 7.23 -18.14
CA GLU A 247 -14.92 8.58 -17.70
C GLU A 247 -14.35 9.43 -18.84
N MET A 248 -13.45 8.87 -19.67
CA MET A 248 -12.86 9.57 -20.82
C MET A 248 -13.91 9.92 -21.87
N LEU A 249 -14.72 8.95 -22.29
CA LEU A 249 -15.77 9.17 -23.28
C LEU A 249 -16.79 10.20 -22.79
N GLY A 250 -17.09 10.21 -21.48
CA GLY A 250 -17.97 11.21 -20.88
C GLY A 250 -17.43 12.64 -20.86
N GLN A 251 -16.14 12.87 -21.15
CA GLN A 251 -15.58 14.23 -21.33
C GLN A 251 -15.71 14.75 -22.77
N LEU A 252 -15.96 13.87 -23.75
CA LEU A 252 -16.11 14.26 -25.16
C LEU A 252 -17.54 14.70 -25.54
N ASP A 253 -18.52 14.43 -24.67
CA ASP A 253 -19.95 14.79 -24.82
C ASP A 253 -20.26 16.24 -24.40
#